data_AF-A0A3M2GNE8-F1
#
_entry.id   AF-A0A3M2GNE8-F1
#
_cell.length_a   1.000
_cell.length_b   1.000
_cell.length_c   1.000
_cell.angle_alpha   90.00
_cell.angle_beta   90.00
_cell.angle_gamma   90.00
#
_symmetry.space_group_name_H-M   'P 1'
#
loop_
_entity.id
_entity.type
_entity.pdbx_description
1 polymer ?
#
loop_
_entity_poly.entity_id
_entity_poly.type
_entity_poly.pdbx_seq_one_letter_code
_entity_poly.pdbx_strand_id
1 'polypeptide(L)' 'IRELRHLEVEIERFYRESRLTDELVGLRNAVRAANIVTLAAWKNKRSMGCHYRE' A
#
# COMPACT_ATOMS: atom_id res chain seq x y z
N ILE A 1 7.20 4.45 -3.44
CA ILE A 1 5.84 5.05 -3.56
C ILE A 1 5.19 4.75 -4.92
N ARG A 2 5.86 4.97 -6.06
CA ARG A 2 5.26 4.71 -7.38
C ARG A 2 4.81 3.24 -7.56
N GLU A 3 5.66 2.29 -7.18
CA GLU A 3 5.37 0.86 -7.31
C GLU A 3 4.17 0.40 -6.47
N LEU A 4 3.99 0.94 -5.26
CA LEU A 4 2.83 0.62 -4.41
C LEU A 4 1.51 1.19 -4.96
N ARG A 5 1.57 2.34 -5.65
CA ARG A 5 0.39 2.89 -6.35
C ARG A 5 0.07 2.07 -7.61
N HIS A 6 1.09 1.59 -8.31
CA HIS A 6 0.91 0.69 -9.44
C HIS A 6 0.20 -0.59 -9.00
N LEU A 7 0.68 -1.21 -7.92
CA LEU A 7 0.10 -2.42 -7.35
C LEU A 7 -1.36 -2.22 -6.92
N GLU A 8 -1.70 -1.06 -6.36
CA GLU A 8 -3.09 -0.72 -6.02
C GLU A 8 -4.00 -0.68 -7.26
N VAL A 9 -3.53 -0.08 -8.36
CA VAL A 9 -4.28 -0.05 -9.63
C VAL A 9 -4.46 -1.45 -10.21
N GLU A 10 -3.42 -2.30 -10.16
CA GLU A 10 -3.51 -3.68 -10.64
C GLU A 10 -4.50 -4.51 -9.83
N ILE A 11 -4.52 -4.36 -8.50
CA ILE A 11 -5.48 -5.05 -7.64
C ILE A 11 -6.91 -4.61 -7.95
N GLU A 12 -7.16 -3.30 -8.11
CA GLU A 12 -8.50 -2.78 -8.44
C GLU A 12 -8.95 -3.23 -9.84
N ARG A 13 -8.02 -3.40 -10.80
CA ARG A 13 -8.33 -4.00 -12.10
C ARG A 13 -8.69 -5.47 -11.96
N PHE A 14 -7.90 -6.24 -11.21
CA PHE A 14 -8.16 -7.65 -10.96
C PHE A 14 -9.52 -7.88 -10.28
N TYR A 15 -9.93 -6.98 -9.39
CA TYR A 15 -11.26 -6.95 -8.78
C TYR A 15 -12.42 -6.90 -9.79
N ARG A 16 -12.23 -6.24 -10.94
CA ARG A 16 -13.27 -6.13 -11.98
C ARG A 16 -13.37 -7.39 -12.83
N GLU A 17 -12.26 -8.12 -12.97
CA GLU A 17 -12.14 -9.25 -13.89
C GLU A 17 -12.26 -10.61 -13.18
N SER A 18 -12.17 -10.65 -11.85
CA SER A 18 -12.17 -11.89 -11.03
C SER A 18 -13.33 -11.97 -10.04
N ARG A 19 -13.66 -13.19 -9.61
CA ARG A 19 -14.60 -13.41 -8.51
C ARG A 19 -13.97 -12.91 -7.21
N LEU A 20 -14.71 -12.08 -6.48
CA LEU A 20 -14.26 -11.57 -5.18
C LEU A 20 -14.06 -12.73 -4.17
N THR A 21 -12.86 -12.79 -3.59
CA THR A 21 -12.52 -13.69 -2.47
C THR A 21 -11.95 -12.91 -1.30
N ASP A 22 -11.96 -13.50 -0.11
CA ASP A 22 -11.44 -12.86 1.11
C ASP A 22 -9.93 -12.62 1.02
N GLU A 23 -9.18 -13.51 0.37
CA GLU A 23 -7.74 -13.34 0.16
C GLU A 23 -7.45 -12.11 -0.71
N LEU A 24 -8.27 -11.88 -1.75
CA LEU A 24 -8.13 -10.71 -2.61
C LEU A 24 -8.46 -9.40 -1.87
N VAL A 25 -9.47 -9.43 -0.98
CA VAL A 25 -9.77 -8.32 -0.07
C VAL A 25 -8.58 -8.05 0.86
N GLY A 26 -7.99 -9.11 1.41
CA GLY A 26 -6.79 -9.04 2.25
C GLY A 26 -5.61 -8.38 1.53
N LEU A 27 -5.35 -8.79 0.29
CA LEU A 27 -4.28 -8.23 -0.55
C LEU A 27 -4.49 -6.72 -0.77
N ARG A 28 -5.72 -6.30 -1.12
CA ARG A 28 -6.06 -4.88 -1.28
C ARG A 28 -5.78 -4.07 -0.01
N ASN A 29 -6.21 -4.57 1.14
CA ASN A 29 -6.04 -3.89 2.42
C ASN A 29 -4.54 -3.76 2.78
N ALA A 30 -3.75 -4.81 2.53
CA ALA A 30 -2.31 -4.79 2.76
C ALA A 30 -1.60 -3.72 1.91
N VAL A 31 -1.92 -3.63 0.62
CA VAL A 31 -1.33 -2.63 -0.28
C VAL A 31 -1.72 -1.21 0.11
N ARG A 32 -2.98 -0.98 0.50
CA ARG A 32 -3.41 0.33 1.03
C ARG A 32 -2.68 0.72 2.31
N ALA A 33 -2.55 -0.20 3.25
CA ALA A 33 -1.80 0.05 4.49
C ALA A 33 -0.33 0.40 4.19
N ALA A 34 0.32 -0.33 3.29
CA ALA A 34 1.68 -0.04 2.84
C ALA A 34 1.79 1.36 2.22
N ASN A 35 0.83 1.76 1.38
CA ASN A 35 0.78 3.11 0.81
C ASN A 35 0.68 4.20 1.89
N ILE A 36 -0.23 4.03 2.86
CA ILE A 36 -0.43 4.99 3.95
C ILE A 36 0.85 5.14 4.77
N VAL A 37 1.42 4.03 5.24
CA VAL A 37 2.64 4.03 6.07
C VAL A 37 3.81 4.66 5.31
N THR A 38 4.01 4.26 4.05
CA THR A 38 5.12 4.79 3.23
C THR A 38 4.97 6.29 2.99
N LEU A 39 3.76 6.78 2.71
CA LEU A 39 3.50 8.21 2.49
C LEU A 39 3.69 9.02 3.79
N ALA A 40 3.26 8.48 4.93
CA ALA A 40 3.48 9.10 6.23
C ALA A 40 4.98 9.18 6.57
N ALA A 41 5.72 8.08 6.40
CA ALA A 41 7.16 8.02 6.59
C ALA A 41 7.90 8.98 5.65
N TRP A 42 7.48 9.08 4.39
CA TRP A 42 8.08 10.00 3.42
C TRP A 42 7.88 11.48 3.77
N LYS A 43 6.70 11.83 4.30
CA LYS A 43 6.36 13.18 4.76
C LYS A 43 7.13 13.54 6.03
N ASN A 44 7.31 12.59 6.94
CA ASN A 44 8.08 12.80 8.16
C ASN A 44 9.59 12.96 7.84
N LYS A 45 10.14 14.14 8.15
CA LYS A 45 11.55 14.46 7.94
C LYS A 45 12.42 14.20 9.16
N ARG A 46 11.84 13.74 10.26
CA ARG A 46 12.53 13.45 11.52
C ARG A 46 12.55 11.95 11.75
N SER A 47 13.71 11.43 12.14
CA SER A 47 13.84 10.05 12.63
C SER A 47 13.26 9.97 14.04
N MET A 48 12.44 8.96 14.31
CA MET A 48 11.78 8.77 15.60
C MET A 48 11.33 7.32 15.79
N GLY A 49 11.73 6.70 16.92
CA GLY A 49 11.49 5.29 17.18
C GLY A 49 12.09 4.41 16.07
N CYS A 50 11.30 3.49 15.52
CA CYS A 50 11.71 2.62 14.41
C CYS A 50 11.68 3.30 13.03
N HIS A 51 11.19 4.54 12.92
CA HIS A 51 11.24 5.32 11.67
C HIS A 51 12.57 6.05 11.57
N TYR A 52 13.43 5.61 10.63
CA TYR A 52 14.73 6.21 10.36
C TYR A 52 14.75 6.85 8.97
N ARG A 53 15.39 8.02 8.88
CA ARG A 53 15.62 8.78 7.65
C ARG A 53 17.05 9.28 7.62
N GLU A 54 17.74 9.04 6.51
CA GLU A 54 19.04 9.60 6.15
C GLU A 54 18.91 10.92 5.38
#